data_AF-A0A958UED1-F1
#
_entry.id   AF-A0A958UED1-F1
#
_cell.length_a   1.000
_cell.length_b   1.000
_cell.length_c   1.000
_cell.angle_alpha   90.00
_cell.angle_beta   90.00
_cell.angle_gamma   90.00
#
_symmetry.space_group_name_H-M   'P 1'
#
loop_
_entity.id
_entity.type
_entity.pdbx_description
1 polymer ?
#
loop_
_entity_poly.entity_id
_entity_poly.type
_entity_poly.pdbx_seq_one_letter_code
_entity_poly.pdbx_strand_id
1 'polypeptide(L)'
;MVAHKTYEILKKTLQQKLNDLYIEDVVVGMHMTAVKLNDQSYGVASTIDASEIFCPKKDRDYGEFTPTKIKGKKVTELFETTKQSNIISTLKIAVLNAISSNII
;
A
#
# COMPACT_ATOMS: atom_id res chain seq x y z
N MET A 1 11.37 8.39 -7.29
CA MET A 1 10.26 9.01 -6.54
C MET A 1 10.60 9.10 -5.06
N VAL A 2 10.10 10.12 -4.35
CA VAL A 2 10.35 10.31 -2.90
C VAL A 2 9.92 9.08 -2.10
N ALA A 3 8.74 8.51 -2.37
CA ALA A 3 8.24 7.31 -1.68
C ALA A 3 9.21 6.11 -1.74
N HIS A 4 9.86 5.88 -2.88
CA HIS A 4 10.86 4.82 -3.01
C HIS A 4 12.12 5.12 -2.18
N LYS A 5 12.61 6.37 -2.20
CA LYS A 5 13.75 6.79 -1.38
C LYS A 5 13.43 6.63 0.12
N THR A 6 12.22 6.98 0.55
CA THR A 6 11.79 6.80 1.94
C THR A 6 11.75 5.31 2.30
N TYR A 7 11.22 4.46 1.43
CA TYR A 7 11.24 3.01 1.65
C TYR A 7 12.66 2.47 1.78
N GLU A 8 13.61 2.89 0.94
CA GLU A 8 15.01 2.45 1.03
C GLU A 8 15.66 2.86 2.36
N ILE A 9 15.36 4.06 2.87
CA ILE A 9 15.83 4.51 4.18
C ILE A 9 15.22 3.64 5.28
N LEU A 10 13.91 3.45 5.26
CA LEU A 10 13.21 2.61 6.24
C LEU A 10 13.72 1.16 6.21
N LYS A 11 13.98 0.60 5.03
CA LYS A 11 14.52 -0.74 4.85
C LYS A 11 15.90 -0.90 5.47
N LYS A 12 16.75 0.14 5.43
CA LYS A 12 18.07 0.13 6.08
C LYS A 12 17.97 0.27 7.61
N THR A 13 17.05 1.08 8.11
CA THR A 13 16.96 1.38 9.54
C THR A 13 16.12 0.36 10.32
N LEU A 14 15.06 -0.19 9.71
CA LEU A 14 14.03 -0.99 10.37
C LEU A 14 13.81 -2.34 9.70
N GLN A 15 14.85 -2.91 9.09
CA GLN A 15 14.76 -4.09 8.21
C GLN A 15 13.98 -5.26 8.83
N GLN A 16 14.28 -5.61 10.09
CA GLN A 16 13.61 -6.72 10.79
C GLN A 16 12.12 -6.41 10.98
N LYS A 17 11.80 -5.23 11.53
CA LYS A 17 10.41 -4.81 11.77
C LYS A 17 9.60 -4.81 10.46
N LEU A 18 10.18 -4.30 9.37
CA LEU A 18 9.53 -4.26 8.05
C LEU A 18 9.18 -5.64 7.48
N ASN A 19 10.02 -6.65 7.73
CA ASN A 19 9.81 -8.01 7.21
C ASN A 19 8.65 -8.76 7.88
N ASP A 20 8.29 -8.32 9.10
CA ASP A 20 7.22 -8.87 9.91
C ASP A 20 5.90 -8.10 9.75
N LEU A 21 5.94 -6.93 9.10
CA LEU A 21 4.75 -6.13 8.82
C LEU A 21 3.96 -6.70 7.64
N TYR A 22 2.68 -6.88 7.87
CA TYR A 22 1.71 -7.23 6.84
C TYR A 22 0.45 -6.38 6.96
N ILE A 23 -0.28 -6.28 5.84
CA ILE A 23 -1.53 -5.54 5.77
C ILE A 23 -2.60 -6.37 6.47
N GLU A 24 -3.05 -5.92 7.65
CA GLU A 24 -4.14 -6.57 8.39
C GLU A 24 -5.49 -6.24 7.75
N ASP A 25 -5.71 -4.96 7.46
CA ASP A 25 -6.95 -4.50 6.83
C ASP A 25 -6.73 -3.32 5.88
N VAL A 26 -7.65 -3.17 4.94
CA VAL A 26 -7.67 -2.08 3.97
C VAL A 26 -9.11 -1.68 3.66
N VAL A 27 -9.35 -0.37 3.64
CA VAL A 27 -10.60 0.23 3.17
C VAL A 27 -10.27 1.21 2.06
N VAL A 28 -10.72 0.89 0.84
CA VAL A 28 -10.54 1.76 -0.34
C VAL A 28 -11.83 2.54 -0.54
N GLY A 29 -11.85 3.79 -0.10
CA GLY A 29 -12.94 4.73 -0.34
C GLY A 29 -12.73 5.51 -1.64
N MET A 30 -13.76 6.27 -2.03
CA MET A 30 -13.75 7.07 -3.26
C MET A 30 -12.62 8.11 -3.28
N HIS A 31 -12.38 8.80 -2.17
CA HIS A 31 -11.34 9.85 -2.11
C HIS A 31 -10.19 9.51 -1.16
N MET A 32 -10.36 8.48 -0.33
CA MET A 32 -9.38 8.14 0.68
C MET A 32 -9.29 6.62 0.83
N THR A 33 -8.07 6.13 0.87
CA THR A 33 -7.75 4.75 1.23
C THR A 33 -7.11 4.73 2.61
N ALA A 34 -7.62 3.87 3.48
CA ALA A 34 -7.07 3.61 4.81
C ALA A 34 -6.49 2.20 4.86
N VAL A 35 -5.36 2.05 5.54
CA VAL A 35 -4.67 0.79 5.76
C VAL A 35 -4.41 0.62 7.25
N LYS A 36 -4.60 -0.61 7.73
CA LYS A 36 -4.20 -1.08 9.04
C LYS A 36 -3.13 -2.15 8.87
N LEU A 37 -2.03 -2.02 9.61
CA LEU A 37 -0.99 -3.05 9.70
C LEU A 37 -1.18 -3.89 10.97
N ASN A 38 -0.58 -5.08 10.99
CA ASN A 38 -0.66 -6.03 12.11
C ASN A 38 -0.08 -5.51 13.44
N ASP A 39 0.78 -4.50 13.39
CA ASP A 39 1.31 -3.83 14.57
C ASP A 39 0.36 -2.74 15.12
N GLN A 40 -0.89 -2.74 14.66
CA GLN A 40 -1.93 -1.75 14.99
C GLN A 40 -1.60 -0.32 14.54
N SER A 41 -0.66 -0.14 13.61
CA SER A 41 -0.45 1.15 12.96
C SER A 41 -1.46 1.40 11.84
N TYR A 42 -1.82 2.68 11.64
CA TYR A 42 -2.84 3.10 10.68
C TYR A 42 -2.29 4.17 9.77
N GLY A 43 -2.61 4.09 8.49
CA GLY A 43 -2.20 5.08 7.51
C GLY A 43 -3.26 5.34 6.47
N VAL A 44 -3.28 6.56 5.96
CA VAL A 44 -4.25 7.01 4.96
C VAL A 44 -3.54 7.64 3.77
N ALA A 45 -4.15 7.55 2.59
CA ALA A 45 -3.72 8.25 1.39
C ALA A 45 -4.94 8.65 0.55
N SER A 46 -4.78 9.68 -0.28
CA SER A 46 -5.80 10.03 -1.28
C SER A 46 -5.93 8.90 -2.28
N THR A 47 -7.16 8.43 -2.52
CA THR A 47 -7.41 7.45 -3.59
C THR A 47 -7.18 8.13 -4.93
N ILE A 48 -6.32 7.55 -5.76
CA ILE A 48 -6.10 8.03 -7.13
C ILE A 48 -7.19 7.44 -8.02
N ASP A 49 -8.12 8.29 -8.43
CA ASP A 49 -9.20 7.90 -9.33
C ASP A 49 -8.66 7.48 -10.71
N ALA A 50 -9.31 6.49 -11.31
CA ALA A 50 -9.17 6.26 -12.73
C ALA A 50 -9.96 7.36 -13.46
N SER A 51 -9.32 8.05 -14.40
CA SER A 51 -9.98 9.10 -15.20
C SER A 51 -11.09 8.57 -16.12
N GLU A 52 -11.17 7.25 -16.28
CA GLU A 52 -12.15 6.59 -17.12
C GLU A 52 -13.33 6.06 -16.30
N ILE A 53 -14.54 6.50 -16.66
CA ILE A 53 -15.82 6.03 -16.07
C ILE A 53 -16.11 4.58 -16.49
N PHE A 54 -15.44 4.10 -17.55
CA PHE A 54 -15.56 2.74 -18.04
C PHE A 54 -14.42 1.88 -17.51
N CYS A 55 -14.74 0.70 -16.99
CA CYS A 55 -13.74 -0.32 -16.62
C CYS A 55 -13.56 -1.31 -17.78
N PRO A 56 -12.67 -1.04 -18.75
CA PRO A 56 -12.44 -1.97 -19.83
C PRO A 56 -11.86 -3.28 -19.28
N LYS A 57 -12.22 -4.41 -19.90
CA LYS A 57 -11.79 -5.75 -19.42
C LYS A 57 -10.27 -5.89 -19.29
N LYS A 58 -9.51 -5.19 -20.16
CA LYS A 58 -8.04 -5.15 -20.15
C LYS A 58 -7.44 -4.52 -18.89
N ASP A 59 -8.15 -3.62 -18.23
CA ASP A 59 -7.64 -2.85 -17.09
C ASP A 59 -8.12 -3.43 -15.75
N ARG A 60 -8.85 -4.54 -15.80
CA ARG A 60 -9.25 -5.28 -14.58
C ARG A 60 -8.02 -5.89 -13.93
N ASP A 61 -7.78 -5.48 -12.69
CA ASP A 61 -6.72 -6.03 -11.88
C ASP A 61 -7.16 -7.37 -11.26
N TYR A 62 -6.45 -8.46 -11.58
CA TYR A 62 -6.56 -9.78 -10.94
C TYR A 62 -5.28 -10.20 -10.18
N GLY A 63 -4.37 -9.24 -10.00
CA GLY A 63 -3.07 -9.44 -9.37
C GLY A 63 -3.14 -9.63 -7.86
N GLU A 64 -1.97 -9.69 -7.25
CA GLU A 64 -1.80 -10.03 -5.83
C GLU A 64 -2.25 -8.94 -4.85
N PHE A 65 -2.44 -7.70 -5.34
CA PHE A 65 -2.91 -6.56 -4.56
C PHE A 65 -4.30 -6.08 -5.03
N THR A 66 -5.20 -7.04 -5.21
CA THR A 66 -6.63 -6.78 -5.45
C THR A 66 -7.42 -6.77 -4.15
N PRO A 67 -8.60 -6.13 -4.07
CA PRO A 67 -9.36 -5.99 -2.81
C PRO A 67 -9.53 -7.28 -2.00
N THR A 68 -9.64 -8.43 -2.67
CA THR A 68 -9.77 -9.75 -2.00
C THR A 68 -8.45 -10.41 -1.62
N LYS A 69 -7.31 -9.92 -2.11
CA LYS A 69 -5.96 -10.50 -1.91
C LYS A 69 -4.97 -9.59 -1.17
N ILE A 70 -5.30 -8.32 -0.95
CA ILE A 70 -4.39 -7.36 -0.27
C ILE A 70 -4.15 -7.75 1.19
N LYS A 71 -5.17 -8.27 1.89
CA LYS A 71 -5.04 -8.63 3.30
C LYS A 71 -4.08 -9.82 3.47
N GLY A 72 -3.23 -9.75 4.50
CA GLY A 72 -2.19 -10.73 4.80
C GLY A 72 -0.92 -10.59 3.96
N LYS A 73 -0.87 -9.67 2.99
CA LYS A 73 0.34 -9.44 2.19
C LYS A 73 1.39 -8.66 2.96
N LYS A 74 2.65 -9.06 2.80
CA LYS A 74 3.77 -8.36 3.40
C LYS A 74 3.93 -6.98 2.80
N VAL A 75 4.34 -6.04 3.64
CA VAL A 75 4.66 -4.68 3.21
C VAL A 75 5.81 -4.68 2.18
N THR A 76 6.83 -5.51 2.39
CA THR A 76 7.96 -5.61 1.46
C THR A 76 7.53 -6.07 0.06
N GLU A 77 6.63 -7.05 -0.02
CA GLU A 77 6.05 -7.50 -1.30
C GLU A 77 5.32 -6.37 -2.04
N LEU A 78 4.61 -5.49 -1.31
CA LEU A 78 3.95 -4.34 -1.90
C LEU A 78 4.95 -3.37 -2.51
N PHE A 79 6.06 -3.08 -1.82
CA PHE A 79 7.07 -2.14 -2.33
C PHE A 79 7.91 -2.74 -3.47
N GLU A 80 8.13 -4.05 -3.46
CA GLU A 80 8.96 -4.78 -4.44
C GLU A 80 8.17 -5.25 -5.66
N THR A 81 6.84 -5.14 -5.66
CA THR A 81 6.03 -5.47 -6.85
C THR A 81 6.39 -4.60 -8.04
N THR A 82 6.56 -5.24 -9.21
CA THR A 82 6.77 -4.57 -10.50
C THR A 82 5.47 -4.04 -11.10
N LYS A 83 4.32 -4.45 -10.55
CA LYS A 83 3.02 -4.03 -11.03
C LYS A 83 2.76 -2.56 -10.71
N GLN A 84 2.28 -1.83 -11.70
CA GLN A 84 1.90 -0.43 -11.56
C GLN A 84 0.40 -0.29 -11.74
N SER A 85 -0.26 0.25 -10.72
CA SER A 85 -1.67 0.65 -10.78
C SER A 85 -1.92 1.75 -9.76
N ASN A 86 -2.99 2.53 -9.96
CA ASN A 86 -3.38 3.61 -9.06
C ASN A 86 -3.58 3.12 -7.62
N ILE A 87 -4.17 1.93 -7.47
CA ILE A 87 -4.39 1.31 -6.16
C ILE A 87 -3.07 0.91 -5.50
N ILE A 88 -2.11 0.33 -6.24
CA ILE A 88 -0.78 0.00 -5.70
C ILE A 88 -0.03 1.25 -5.26
N SER A 89 -0.08 2.32 -6.06
CA SER A 89 0.53 3.60 -5.72
C SER A 89 -0.09 4.20 -4.47
N THR A 90 -1.43 4.18 -4.37
CA THR A 90 -2.17 4.66 -3.19
C THR A 90 -1.82 3.84 -1.94
N LEU A 91 -1.79 2.51 -2.06
CA LEU A 91 -1.43 1.60 -0.98
C LEU A 91 0.00 1.82 -0.50
N LYS A 92 0.97 2.00 -1.40
CA LYS A 92 2.37 2.29 -1.03
C LYS A 92 2.46 3.53 -0.14
N ILE A 93 1.70 4.59 -0.45
CA ILE A 93 1.68 5.80 0.36
C ILE A 93 0.93 5.58 1.69
N ALA A 94 -0.24 4.93 1.67
CA ALA A 94 -0.99 4.66 2.89
C ALA A 94 -0.19 3.80 3.88
N VAL A 95 0.48 2.74 3.39
CA VAL A 95 1.36 1.88 4.19
C VAL A 95 2.58 2.66 4.71
N LEU A 96 3.18 3.52 3.88
CA LEU A 96 4.28 4.37 4.31
C LEU A 96 3.84 5.27 5.47
N ASN A 97 2.66 5.89 5.36
CA ASN A 97 2.09 6.72 6.41
C ASN A 97 1.78 5.91 7.67
N ALA A 98 1.32 4.66 7.54
CA ALA A 98 1.10 3.77 8.68
C ALA A 98 2.40 3.49 9.43
N ILE A 99 3.46 3.11 8.72
CA ILE A 99 4.78 2.88 9.31
C ILE A 99 5.28 4.14 10.02
N SER A 100 5.15 5.31 9.37
CA SER A 100 5.57 6.58 9.95
C SER A 100 4.78 6.98 11.19
N SER A 101 3.48 6.64 11.28
CA SER A 101 2.63 6.93 12.45
C SER A 101 3.07 6.21 13.73
N ASN A 102 3.88 5.16 13.61
CA ASN A 102 4.41 4.38 14.72
C ASN A 102 5.88 4.74 15.04
N ILE A 103 6.44 5.72 14.32
CA ILE A 103 7.81 6.23 14.52
C ILE A 103 7.78 7.67 15.08
N ILE A 104 6.76 8.45 14.72
CA ILE A 104 6.52 9.84 15.15
C ILE A 104 5.30 9.86 16.07
#